data_AF-A0A3D3NZJ3-F1
#
_entry.id   AF-A0A3D3NZJ3-F1
#
_cell.length_a   1.000
_cell.length_b   1.000
_cell.length_c   1.000
_cell.angle_alpha   90.00
_cell.angle_beta   90.00
_cell.angle_gamma   90.00
#
_symmetry.space_group_name_H-M   'P 1'
#
loop_
_entity.id
_entity.type
_entity.pdbx_description
1 polymer ?
#
loop_
_entity_poly.entity_id
_entity_poly.type
_entity_poly.pdbx_seq_one_letter_code
_entity_poly.pdbx_strand_id
1 'polypeptide(L)'
;MTRRLLFSMLLLHAGTAAAQTQVPQPPRELRGSWIATVHCINWPSEPGLPVPRQQEQLRRLIQSAHDRGLNCLIFQARPAGDALYESAIEPWSPYLTGKMGRAPEPKWDPLAFAVTEAHRHGMELHAWFNPFRALAGDKHAPGGNHIRVTHPQWTVKYGNDWWMNPGIREVRERAVQVMLDVARRYDVDGIHMDDYFYPYPIAGADKKAVPFDDAAAFAAYRATGGALDLSAWRRQNVDEVVYSTHRGLRGIKPAVKFGISPFGLWRPNHPEGTGGGLDPYEDLAADSRKWLQQGWVDYLTPQLYWTIDRPKLGFATFYDWWLAQNPQGRHIWPGMNSSKVGDDRNAGEILRQISVLRERGARMTPGHFHWNFNALDKDLGKLGSLAKERAYNVHAIPPASPWLSNVGLPAPLVEKYEGGKKVRWAFRDPRWDTHGRWWIVQALIEGRWLTIEVTFRDRRELDWPEKATALAIRAAGRAWEVGAVALLTK
;
A
#
# COMPACT_ATOMS: atom_id res chain seq x y z
N MET A 1 -43.53 -49.77 23.98
CA MET A 1 -42.62 -48.63 24.21
C MET A 1 -41.75 -48.42 22.97
N THR A 2 -42.25 -47.85 21.87
CA THR A 2 -41.45 -47.79 20.62
C THR A 2 -41.96 -46.75 19.59
N ARG A 3 -42.45 -45.59 20.03
CA ARG A 3 -42.91 -44.53 19.09
C ARG A 3 -42.49 -43.08 19.42
N ARG A 4 -41.60 -42.86 20.39
CA ARG A 4 -41.15 -41.50 20.77
C ARG A 4 -39.69 -41.15 20.44
N LEU A 5 -38.92 -42.04 19.82
CA LEU A 5 -37.49 -41.79 19.51
C LEU A 5 -37.20 -41.33 18.07
N LEU A 6 -38.17 -41.37 17.15
CA LEU A 6 -37.97 -40.99 15.75
C LEU A 6 -38.12 -39.47 15.47
N PHE A 7 -38.74 -38.71 16.37
CA PHE A 7 -38.90 -37.26 16.17
C PHE A 7 -37.68 -36.44 16.61
N SER A 8 -36.84 -36.96 17.51
CA SER A 8 -35.64 -36.26 17.98
C SER A 8 -34.47 -36.36 17.00
N MET A 9 -34.36 -37.44 16.20
CA MET A 9 -33.31 -37.55 15.18
C MET A 9 -33.57 -36.70 13.92
N LEU A 10 -34.84 -36.43 13.57
CA LEU A 10 -35.20 -35.56 12.45
C LEU A 10 -34.95 -34.08 12.75
N LEU A 11 -35.12 -33.64 13.99
CA LEU A 11 -34.79 -32.27 14.41
C LEU A 11 -33.28 -32.01 14.49
N LEU A 12 -32.46 -33.02 14.80
CA LEU A 12 -30.99 -32.89 14.78
C LEU A 12 -30.42 -32.83 13.34
N HIS A 13 -31.01 -33.53 12.37
CA HIS A 13 -30.56 -33.47 10.97
C HIS A 13 -31.01 -32.20 10.23
N ALA A 14 -32.17 -31.64 10.57
CA ALA A 14 -32.61 -30.35 10.04
C ALA A 14 -31.77 -29.18 10.61
N GLY A 15 -31.34 -29.27 11.87
CA GLY A 15 -30.45 -28.29 12.49
C GLY A 15 -29.02 -28.29 11.93
N THR A 16 -28.45 -29.45 11.57
CA THR A 16 -27.11 -29.53 10.97
C THR A 16 -27.07 -29.12 9.50
N ALA A 17 -28.14 -29.38 8.72
CA ALA A 17 -28.25 -28.91 7.34
C ALA A 17 -28.43 -27.37 7.26
N ALA A 18 -29.21 -26.78 8.17
CA ALA A 18 -29.40 -25.32 8.23
C ALA A 18 -28.16 -24.56 8.76
N ALA A 19 -27.40 -25.16 9.69
CA ALA A 19 -26.17 -24.58 10.21
C ALA A 19 -25.01 -24.55 9.18
N GLN A 20 -25.00 -25.44 8.19
CA GLN A 20 -23.99 -25.46 7.12
C GLN A 20 -24.20 -24.40 6.03
N THR A 21 -25.35 -23.72 5.99
CA THR A 21 -25.67 -22.68 4.98
C THR A 21 -25.34 -21.24 5.38
N GLN A 22 -24.92 -20.98 6.62
CA GLN A 22 -24.52 -19.62 7.02
C GLN A 22 -23.11 -19.30 6.51
N VAL A 23 -23.02 -18.54 5.42
CA VAL A 23 -21.75 -18.13 4.81
C VAL A 23 -21.05 -17.09 5.71
N PRO A 24 -19.86 -17.39 6.28
CA PRO A 24 -19.13 -16.43 7.10
C PRO A 24 -18.60 -15.27 6.24
N GLN A 25 -18.31 -14.14 6.89
CA GLN A 25 -17.57 -13.06 6.23
C GLN A 25 -16.16 -13.53 5.85
N PRO A 26 -15.62 -13.10 4.71
CA PRO A 26 -14.26 -13.43 4.32
C PRO A 26 -13.25 -12.87 5.35
N PRO A 27 -12.20 -13.63 5.70
CA PRO A 27 -11.14 -13.15 6.58
C PRO A 27 -10.49 -11.87 6.06
N ARG A 28 -10.11 -10.97 6.97
CA ARG A 28 -9.53 -9.66 6.63
C ARG A 28 -8.13 -9.49 7.20
N GLU A 29 -7.19 -9.18 6.33
CA GLU A 29 -5.81 -8.83 6.67
C GLU A 29 -5.15 -8.15 5.47
N LEU A 30 -4.51 -6.99 5.67
CA LEU A 30 -3.71 -6.40 4.59
C LEU A 30 -2.34 -7.07 4.56
N ARG A 31 -1.95 -7.62 3.41
CA ARG A 31 -0.65 -8.26 3.20
C ARG A 31 0.02 -7.59 2.02
N GLY A 32 0.84 -6.59 2.30
CA GLY A 32 1.43 -5.75 1.26
C GLY A 32 2.94 -5.85 1.14
N SER A 33 3.48 -5.32 0.05
CA SER A 33 4.93 -5.13 -0.11
C SER A 33 5.26 -3.96 -1.03
N TRP A 34 6.41 -3.31 -0.80
CA TRP A 34 6.95 -2.33 -1.73
C TRP A 34 7.70 -2.98 -2.90
N ILE A 35 7.51 -2.42 -4.09
CA ILE A 35 8.29 -2.63 -5.30
C ILE A 35 8.98 -1.29 -5.61
N ALA A 36 10.25 -1.19 -5.22
CA ALA A 36 11.10 -0.02 -5.43
C ALA A 36 11.75 -0.04 -6.82
N THR A 37 11.71 1.11 -7.48
CA THR A 37 12.21 1.31 -8.84
C THR A 37 13.45 2.21 -8.87
N VAL A 38 13.64 3.04 -7.84
CA VAL A 38 14.87 3.77 -7.59
C VAL A 38 16.05 2.81 -7.55
N HIS A 39 17.10 3.13 -8.30
CA HIS A 39 18.30 2.29 -8.46
C HIS A 39 18.03 0.84 -8.87
N CYS A 40 16.87 0.53 -9.47
CA CYS A 40 16.51 -0.82 -9.91
C CYS A 40 16.49 -1.84 -8.73
N ILE A 41 16.11 -1.42 -7.51
CA ILE A 41 16.10 -2.29 -6.32
C ILE A 41 15.25 -3.55 -6.50
N ASN A 42 14.03 -3.39 -7.02
CA ASN A 42 13.14 -4.51 -7.34
C ASN A 42 12.90 -4.60 -8.84
N TRP A 43 12.59 -3.48 -9.50
CA TRP A 43 12.22 -3.48 -10.91
C TRP A 43 12.49 -2.13 -11.61
N PRO A 44 12.89 -2.11 -12.90
CA PRO A 44 13.41 -3.26 -13.66
C PRO A 44 14.73 -3.75 -13.04
N SER A 45 15.24 -4.91 -13.45
CA SER A 45 16.51 -5.42 -12.88
C SER A 45 17.71 -4.54 -13.22
N GLU A 46 17.65 -3.81 -14.33
CA GLU A 46 18.61 -2.80 -14.73
C GLU A 46 17.97 -1.81 -15.73
N PRO A 47 18.55 -0.61 -15.91
CA PRO A 47 18.08 0.34 -16.90
C PRO A 47 18.35 -0.12 -18.34
N GLY A 48 17.46 0.21 -19.27
CA GLY A 48 17.71 0.00 -20.71
C GLY A 48 17.36 -1.39 -21.23
N LEU A 49 16.75 -2.25 -20.40
CA LEU A 49 16.20 -3.52 -20.87
C LEU A 49 15.17 -3.31 -22.01
N PRO A 50 15.10 -4.21 -23.00
CA PRO A 50 14.02 -4.18 -23.99
C PRO A 50 12.64 -4.24 -23.32
N VAL A 51 11.66 -3.52 -23.87
CA VAL A 51 10.30 -3.44 -23.31
C VAL A 51 9.65 -4.81 -23.03
N PRO A 52 9.76 -5.82 -23.91
CA PRO A 52 9.24 -7.15 -23.60
C PRO A 52 9.83 -7.78 -22.33
N ARG A 53 11.12 -7.54 -22.05
CA ARG A 53 11.77 -8.01 -20.82
C ARG A 53 11.30 -7.23 -19.59
N GLN A 54 11.10 -5.93 -19.73
CA GLN A 54 10.55 -5.12 -18.64
C GLN A 54 9.14 -5.61 -18.24
N GLN A 55 8.27 -5.84 -19.24
CA GLN A 55 6.92 -6.38 -19.05
C GLN A 55 6.92 -7.79 -18.44
N GLU A 56 7.78 -8.67 -18.94
CA GLU A 56 7.97 -10.03 -18.40
C GLU A 56 8.37 -10.01 -16.93
N GLN A 57 9.38 -9.22 -16.57
CA GLN A 57 9.85 -9.09 -15.19
C GLN A 57 8.75 -8.54 -14.27
N LEU A 58 8.03 -7.49 -14.70
CA LEU A 58 6.98 -6.89 -13.90
C LEU A 58 5.82 -7.85 -13.67
N ARG A 59 5.38 -8.56 -14.73
CA ARG A 59 4.34 -9.58 -14.63
C ARG A 59 4.74 -10.71 -13.69
N ARG A 60 5.97 -11.22 -13.82
CA ARG A 60 6.49 -12.28 -12.95
C ARG A 60 6.56 -11.85 -11.49
N LEU A 61 6.95 -10.61 -11.20
CA LEU A 61 6.96 -10.07 -9.83
C LEU A 61 5.54 -9.98 -9.25
N ILE A 62 4.59 -9.45 -10.02
CA ILE A 62 3.19 -9.33 -9.58
C ILE A 62 2.55 -10.72 -9.37
N GLN A 63 2.76 -11.66 -10.30
CA GLN A 63 2.33 -13.05 -10.14
C GLN A 63 2.94 -13.68 -8.88
N SER A 64 4.24 -13.48 -8.65
CA SER A 64 4.90 -14.00 -7.45
C SER A 64 4.31 -13.41 -6.17
N ALA A 65 3.95 -12.12 -6.16
CA ALA A 65 3.32 -11.48 -5.01
C ALA A 65 1.99 -12.15 -4.66
N HIS A 66 1.14 -12.38 -5.67
CA HIS A 66 -0.10 -13.14 -5.52
C HIS A 66 0.17 -14.57 -4.99
N ASP A 67 1.13 -15.28 -5.58
CA ASP A 67 1.43 -16.68 -5.21
C ASP A 67 2.04 -16.81 -3.79
N ARG A 68 2.63 -15.72 -3.29
CA ARG A 68 3.11 -15.56 -1.91
C ARG A 68 2.00 -15.08 -0.96
N GLY A 69 0.76 -14.90 -1.43
CA GLY A 69 -0.39 -14.57 -0.60
C GLY A 69 -0.53 -13.08 -0.25
N LEU A 70 0.14 -12.19 -1.00
CA LEU A 70 -0.07 -10.75 -0.89
C LEU A 70 -1.38 -10.33 -1.55
N ASN A 71 -1.97 -9.24 -1.08
CA ASN A 71 -3.19 -8.64 -1.62
C ASN A 71 -3.07 -7.14 -1.92
N CYS A 72 -1.88 -6.56 -1.74
CA CYS A 72 -1.59 -5.17 -2.07
C CYS A 72 -0.11 -4.99 -2.49
N LEU A 73 0.14 -4.17 -3.50
CA LEU A 73 1.48 -3.77 -3.92
C LEU A 73 1.62 -2.25 -3.86
N ILE A 74 2.73 -1.77 -3.29
CA ILE A 74 3.14 -0.37 -3.37
C ILE A 74 4.21 -0.24 -4.46
N PHE A 75 3.84 0.29 -5.62
CA PHE A 75 4.73 0.40 -6.78
C PHE A 75 5.29 1.81 -6.92
N GLN A 76 6.62 1.96 -6.90
CA GLN A 76 7.26 3.27 -7.00
C GLN A 76 7.11 3.88 -8.40
N ALA A 77 6.09 4.72 -8.57
CA ALA A 77 5.79 5.40 -9.82
C ALA A 77 6.65 6.65 -10.04
N ARG A 78 7.06 7.31 -8.94
CA ARG A 78 7.94 8.49 -8.94
C ARG A 78 9.08 8.34 -7.92
N PRO A 79 10.26 7.85 -8.35
CA PRO A 79 11.39 7.67 -7.44
C PRO A 79 12.17 8.96 -7.11
N ALA A 80 12.39 9.87 -8.08
CA ALA A 80 13.17 11.09 -7.88
C ALA A 80 12.96 12.12 -9.01
N GLY A 81 11.91 12.94 -8.93
CA GLY A 81 11.65 14.00 -9.92
C GLY A 81 11.33 13.49 -11.34
N ASP A 82 10.92 12.24 -11.45
CA ASP A 82 10.76 11.50 -12.70
C ASP A 82 9.57 10.52 -12.64
N ALA A 83 9.22 9.91 -13.78
CA ALA A 83 8.02 9.08 -13.89
C ALA A 83 8.30 7.72 -14.55
N LEU A 84 7.77 6.65 -13.95
CA LEU A 84 7.66 5.32 -14.57
C LEU A 84 6.28 5.12 -15.22
N TYR A 85 5.76 6.20 -15.79
CA TYR A 85 4.47 6.30 -16.45
C TYR A 85 4.49 7.49 -17.40
N GLU A 86 3.56 7.55 -18.35
CA GLU A 86 3.49 8.70 -19.24
C GLU A 86 3.00 9.94 -18.48
N SER A 87 3.87 10.95 -18.36
CA SER A 87 3.61 12.17 -17.59
C SER A 87 3.84 13.42 -18.43
N ALA A 88 2.92 14.38 -18.32
CA ALA A 88 3.11 15.72 -18.86
C ALA A 88 3.84 16.66 -17.88
N ILE A 89 4.04 16.23 -16.63
CA ILE A 89 4.66 17.05 -15.58
C ILE A 89 6.12 16.65 -15.38
N GLU A 90 6.40 15.35 -15.27
CA GLU A 90 7.73 14.81 -14.96
C GLU A 90 8.32 14.07 -16.17
N PRO A 91 9.64 14.11 -16.38
CA PRO A 91 10.29 13.32 -17.41
C PRO A 91 10.21 11.82 -17.13
N TRP A 92 10.33 11.01 -18.18
CA TRP A 92 10.53 9.56 -18.03
C TRP A 92 11.76 9.24 -17.17
N SER A 93 11.60 8.26 -16.28
CA SER A 93 12.66 7.83 -15.38
C SER A 93 13.85 7.21 -16.13
N PRO A 94 15.10 7.57 -15.76
CA PRO A 94 16.28 6.91 -16.30
C PRO A 94 16.34 5.43 -15.92
N TYR A 95 15.62 4.97 -14.89
CA TYR A 95 15.61 3.55 -14.52
C TYR A 95 14.94 2.65 -15.56
N LEU A 96 14.16 3.21 -16.49
CA LEU A 96 13.57 2.45 -17.60
C LEU A 96 14.53 2.30 -18.78
N THR A 97 15.22 3.38 -19.17
CA THR A 97 15.95 3.44 -20.47
C THR A 97 17.44 3.77 -20.35
N GLY A 98 17.93 4.03 -19.13
CA GLY A 98 19.28 4.53 -18.86
C GLY A 98 19.43 6.04 -19.04
N LYS A 99 18.45 6.73 -19.65
CA LYS A 99 18.49 8.17 -19.94
C LYS A 99 17.20 8.86 -19.52
N MET A 100 17.30 9.83 -18.61
CA MET A 100 16.14 10.60 -18.15
C MET A 100 15.47 11.34 -19.31
N GLY A 101 14.13 11.36 -19.30
CA GLY A 101 13.31 11.98 -20.33
C GLY A 101 13.12 11.13 -21.60
N ARG A 102 13.86 10.03 -21.76
CA ARG A 102 13.67 9.11 -22.89
C ARG A 102 12.58 8.10 -22.57
N ALA A 103 11.50 8.12 -23.35
CA ALA A 103 10.44 7.11 -23.29
C ALA A 103 10.96 5.71 -23.66
N PRO A 104 10.40 4.64 -23.08
CA PRO A 104 10.65 3.27 -23.54
C PRO A 104 10.25 3.07 -25.02
N GLU A 105 10.92 2.16 -25.73
CA GLU A 105 10.64 1.83 -27.13
C GLU A 105 10.54 0.29 -27.32
N PRO A 106 9.42 -0.24 -27.87
CA PRO A 106 8.17 0.45 -28.22
C PRO A 106 7.50 1.12 -27.01
N LYS A 107 6.82 2.24 -27.26
CA LYS A 107 6.15 3.00 -26.19
C LYS A 107 5.22 2.10 -25.37
N TRP A 108 5.38 2.13 -24.05
CA TRP A 108 4.47 1.48 -23.10
C TRP A 108 4.44 2.26 -21.78
N ASP A 109 3.39 2.05 -20.99
CA ASP A 109 3.21 2.67 -19.68
C ASP A 109 3.31 1.61 -18.57
N PRO A 110 4.42 1.60 -17.79
CA PRO A 110 4.62 0.62 -16.73
C PRO A 110 3.62 0.68 -15.59
N LEU A 111 3.15 1.88 -15.21
CA LEU A 111 2.17 2.01 -14.13
C LEU A 111 0.81 1.45 -14.55
N ALA A 112 0.34 1.78 -15.77
CA ALA A 112 -0.89 1.21 -16.30
C ALA A 112 -0.84 -0.32 -16.37
N PHE A 113 0.30 -0.86 -16.82
CA PHE A 113 0.54 -2.29 -16.85
C PHE A 113 0.52 -2.91 -15.45
N ALA A 114 1.20 -2.30 -14.48
CA ALA A 114 1.25 -2.79 -13.12
C ALA A 114 -0.15 -2.84 -12.47
N VAL A 115 -0.94 -1.77 -12.64
CA VAL A 115 -2.33 -1.71 -12.15
C VAL A 115 -3.15 -2.87 -12.73
N THR A 116 -3.10 -3.03 -14.05
CA THR A 116 -3.87 -4.06 -14.77
C THR A 116 -3.50 -5.47 -14.31
N GLU A 117 -2.21 -5.79 -14.20
CA GLU A 117 -1.76 -7.12 -13.76
C GLU A 117 -2.07 -7.36 -12.27
N ALA A 118 -1.95 -6.35 -11.40
CA ALA A 118 -2.31 -6.50 -9.98
C ALA A 118 -3.81 -6.79 -9.82
N HIS A 119 -4.66 -6.06 -10.54
CA HIS A 119 -6.11 -6.25 -10.54
C HIS A 119 -6.51 -7.63 -11.06
N ARG A 120 -5.84 -8.13 -12.11
CA ARG A 120 -6.06 -9.50 -12.64
C ARG A 120 -5.90 -10.57 -11.56
N HIS A 121 -5.06 -10.32 -10.55
CA HIS A 121 -4.81 -11.17 -9.40
C HIS A 121 -5.63 -10.81 -8.15
N GLY A 122 -6.61 -9.92 -8.25
CA GLY A 122 -7.41 -9.51 -7.09
C GLY A 122 -6.63 -8.69 -6.06
N MET A 123 -5.50 -8.09 -6.45
CA MET A 123 -4.65 -7.29 -5.57
C MET A 123 -4.84 -5.80 -5.79
N GLU A 124 -4.76 -5.02 -4.72
CA GLU A 124 -4.66 -3.56 -4.81
C GLU A 124 -3.29 -3.15 -5.36
N LEU A 125 -3.24 -2.05 -6.12
CA LEU A 125 -2.00 -1.35 -6.43
C LEU A 125 -2.03 0.11 -5.98
N HIS A 126 -1.09 0.46 -5.11
CA HIS A 126 -0.87 1.82 -4.64
C HIS A 126 0.33 2.43 -5.39
N ALA A 127 0.14 3.58 -6.04
CA ALA A 127 1.23 4.30 -6.68
C ALA A 127 2.04 5.06 -5.61
N TRP A 128 3.35 4.81 -5.57
CA TRP A 128 4.26 5.42 -4.61
C TRP A 128 5.09 6.55 -5.22
N PHE A 129 5.13 7.65 -4.47
CA PHE A 129 5.85 8.87 -4.78
C PHE A 129 6.82 9.16 -3.64
N ASN A 130 8.09 9.36 -3.98
CA ASN A 130 8.92 10.24 -3.18
C ASN A 130 8.51 11.68 -3.56
N PRO A 131 8.08 12.55 -2.63
CA PRO A 131 7.53 13.86 -2.98
C PRO A 131 8.58 14.92 -3.35
N PHE A 132 9.73 14.93 -2.69
CA PHE A 132 10.67 16.04 -2.77
C PHE A 132 12.07 15.66 -3.27
N ARG A 133 12.44 14.38 -3.40
CA ARG A 133 13.68 14.03 -4.09
C ARG A 133 13.56 14.45 -5.55
N ALA A 134 14.46 15.34 -5.98
CA ALA A 134 14.54 15.83 -7.35
C ALA A 134 15.42 14.93 -8.22
N LEU A 135 16.49 14.36 -7.67
CA LEU A 135 17.36 13.44 -8.40
C LEU A 135 18.12 12.55 -7.40
N ALA A 136 18.16 11.25 -7.65
CA ALA A 136 18.88 10.28 -6.81
C ALA A 136 20.31 10.09 -7.34
N GLY A 137 21.29 10.73 -6.69
CA GLY A 137 22.67 10.79 -7.19
C GLY A 137 22.85 11.66 -8.44
N ASP A 138 24.08 11.66 -8.99
CA ASP A 138 24.42 12.34 -10.25
C ASP A 138 24.72 11.36 -11.40
N LYS A 139 24.40 10.07 -11.24
CA LYS A 139 24.66 9.03 -12.26
C LYS A 139 23.94 9.31 -13.58
N HIS A 140 22.74 9.88 -13.52
CA HIS A 140 21.93 10.21 -14.69
C HIS A 140 21.76 11.72 -14.79
N ALA A 141 22.17 12.30 -15.91
CA ALA A 141 21.96 13.72 -16.17
C ALA A 141 20.44 14.04 -16.25
N PRO A 142 20.01 15.20 -15.73
CA PRO A 142 18.60 15.59 -15.81
C PRO A 142 18.18 15.85 -17.26
N GLY A 143 16.97 15.41 -17.63
CA GLY A 143 16.38 15.72 -18.94
C GLY A 143 16.04 17.21 -19.10
N GLY A 144 15.87 17.69 -20.33
CA GLY A 144 15.66 19.13 -20.60
C GLY A 144 14.43 19.75 -19.93
N ASN A 145 13.36 18.97 -19.73
CA ASN A 145 12.15 19.38 -19.02
C ASN A 145 12.17 19.05 -17.51
N HIS A 146 13.27 18.53 -16.98
CA HIS A 146 13.39 18.16 -15.57
C HIS A 146 13.46 19.41 -14.68
N ILE A 147 13.05 19.29 -13.40
CA ILE A 147 13.00 20.44 -12.49
C ILE A 147 14.36 21.09 -12.26
N ARG A 148 15.43 20.29 -12.25
CA ARG A 148 16.81 20.78 -12.08
C ARG A 148 17.27 21.70 -13.22
N VAL A 149 16.64 21.59 -14.38
CA VAL A 149 16.96 22.37 -15.58
C VAL A 149 16.02 23.56 -15.70
N THR A 150 14.72 23.34 -15.53
CA THR A 150 13.69 24.38 -15.73
C THR A 150 13.56 25.32 -14.54
N HIS A 151 13.84 24.84 -13.33
CA HIS A 151 13.72 25.59 -12.07
C HIS A 151 14.88 25.24 -11.12
N PRO A 152 16.14 25.49 -11.50
CA PRO A 152 17.30 25.14 -10.67
C PRO A 152 17.22 25.75 -9.26
N GLN A 153 16.65 26.95 -9.13
CA GLN A 153 16.42 27.66 -7.87
C GLN A 153 15.42 26.99 -6.93
N TRP A 154 14.66 25.99 -7.40
CA TRP A 154 13.78 25.18 -6.57
C TRP A 154 14.49 23.97 -5.96
N THR A 155 15.75 23.74 -6.31
CA THR A 155 16.47 22.52 -5.93
C THR A 155 17.71 22.80 -5.11
N VAL A 156 17.98 21.93 -4.14
CA VAL A 156 19.11 21.99 -3.21
C VAL A 156 19.91 20.71 -3.36
N LYS A 157 21.24 20.81 -3.50
CA LYS A 157 22.12 19.64 -3.38
C LYS A 157 22.24 19.30 -1.90
N TYR A 158 21.97 18.06 -1.54
CA TYR A 158 22.13 17.60 -0.17
C TYR A 158 22.71 16.19 -0.14
N GLY A 159 23.98 16.10 0.26
CA GLY A 159 24.77 14.87 0.13
C GLY A 159 24.92 14.49 -1.35
N ASN A 160 24.60 13.24 -1.67
CA ASN A 160 24.66 12.74 -3.05
C ASN A 160 23.42 13.10 -3.86
N ASP A 161 22.31 13.44 -3.23
CA ASP A 161 21.02 13.65 -3.89
C ASP A 161 20.73 15.12 -4.14
N TRP A 162 19.78 15.36 -5.04
CA TRP A 162 19.14 16.66 -5.20
C TRP A 162 17.71 16.61 -4.66
N TRP A 163 17.31 17.68 -3.99
CA TRP A 163 16.03 17.80 -3.30
C TRP A 163 15.31 19.05 -3.79
N MET A 164 14.01 18.96 -4.01
CA MET A 164 13.12 20.10 -4.19
C MET A 164 12.90 20.74 -2.82
N ASN A 165 12.93 22.08 -2.74
CA ASN A 165 12.75 22.81 -1.48
C ASN A 165 11.25 22.96 -1.14
N PRO A 166 10.73 22.27 -0.10
CA PRO A 166 9.30 22.35 0.27
C PRO A 166 8.87 23.74 0.74
N GLY A 167 9.83 24.61 1.11
CA GLY A 167 9.58 26.01 1.46
C GLY A 167 9.01 26.86 0.33
N ILE A 168 9.17 26.41 -0.92
CA ILE A 168 8.68 27.09 -2.12
C ILE A 168 7.27 26.58 -2.43
N ARG A 169 6.31 27.50 -2.56
CA ARG A 169 4.89 27.16 -2.76
C ARG A 169 4.68 26.35 -4.02
N GLU A 170 5.32 26.72 -5.12
CA GLU A 170 5.21 26.07 -6.42
C GLU A 170 5.77 24.64 -6.39
N VAL A 171 6.77 24.36 -5.55
CA VAL A 171 7.27 22.99 -5.32
C VAL A 171 6.20 22.15 -4.64
N ARG A 172 5.52 22.69 -3.63
CA ARG A 172 4.42 21.99 -2.94
C ARG A 172 3.25 21.73 -3.88
N GLU A 173 2.86 22.73 -4.66
CA GLU A 173 1.80 22.61 -5.67
C GLU A 173 2.15 21.55 -6.71
N ARG A 174 3.38 21.54 -7.23
CA ARG A 174 3.85 20.51 -8.18
C ARG A 174 3.79 19.11 -7.57
N ALA A 175 4.26 18.91 -6.33
CA ALA A 175 4.21 17.62 -5.66
C ALA A 175 2.77 17.08 -5.55
N VAL A 176 1.83 17.95 -5.14
CA VAL A 176 0.39 17.61 -5.07
C VAL A 176 -0.15 17.31 -6.48
N GLN A 177 0.15 18.15 -7.47
CA GLN A 177 -0.33 17.99 -8.85
C GLN A 177 0.10 16.65 -9.45
N VAL A 178 1.34 16.21 -9.23
CA VAL A 178 1.85 14.93 -9.74
C VAL A 178 1.07 13.74 -9.15
N MET A 179 0.82 13.75 -7.85
CA MET A 179 0.02 12.70 -7.20
C MET A 179 -1.44 12.70 -7.67
N LEU A 180 -2.06 13.88 -7.81
CA LEU A 180 -3.44 14.01 -8.26
C LEU A 180 -3.60 13.70 -9.76
N ASP A 181 -2.60 13.96 -10.59
CA ASP A 181 -2.58 13.56 -12.00
C ASP A 181 -2.66 12.04 -12.15
N VAL A 182 -1.83 11.30 -11.40
CA VAL A 182 -1.89 9.84 -11.40
C VAL A 182 -3.24 9.34 -10.90
N ALA A 183 -3.74 9.92 -9.81
CA ALA A 183 -5.06 9.55 -9.30
C ALA A 183 -6.18 9.79 -10.31
N ARG A 184 -6.12 10.85 -11.13
CA ARG A 184 -7.11 11.09 -12.20
C ARG A 184 -7.03 10.04 -13.29
N ARG A 185 -5.84 9.76 -13.80
CA ARG A 185 -5.65 9.02 -15.06
C ARG A 185 -5.58 7.50 -14.90
N TYR A 186 -5.06 7.01 -13.77
CA TYR A 186 -4.86 5.58 -13.55
C TYR A 186 -5.91 5.01 -12.60
N ASP A 187 -6.22 3.72 -12.75
CA ASP A 187 -7.15 3.02 -11.85
C ASP A 187 -6.48 2.51 -10.56
N VAL A 188 -5.57 3.31 -9.98
CA VAL A 188 -4.88 2.96 -8.74
C VAL A 188 -5.86 2.82 -7.57
N ASP A 189 -5.55 1.93 -6.62
CA ASP A 189 -6.32 1.73 -5.40
C ASP A 189 -5.91 2.71 -4.30
N GLY A 190 -4.68 3.23 -4.40
CA GLY A 190 -4.15 4.21 -3.47
C GLY A 190 -3.00 5.05 -4.02
N ILE A 191 -2.77 6.17 -3.36
CA ILE A 191 -1.56 6.98 -3.46
C ILE A 191 -0.76 6.77 -2.17
N HIS A 192 0.54 6.61 -2.31
CA HIS A 192 1.46 6.34 -1.21
C HIS A 192 2.64 7.32 -1.22
N MET A 193 2.95 7.91 -0.06
CA MET A 193 4.22 8.61 0.17
C MET A 193 5.08 7.79 1.14
N ASP A 194 6.39 7.80 0.94
CA ASP A 194 7.35 7.21 1.88
C ASP A 194 7.78 8.22 2.96
N ASP A 195 8.98 8.02 3.51
CA ASP A 195 9.53 8.74 4.66
C ASP A 195 10.38 9.97 4.29
N TYR A 196 10.54 10.26 3.00
CA TYR A 196 11.40 11.35 2.54
C TYR A 196 10.62 12.66 2.38
N PHE A 197 10.74 13.53 3.39
CA PHE A 197 10.17 14.87 3.41
C PHE A 197 11.30 15.89 3.20
N TYR A 198 11.81 16.49 4.28
CA TYR A 198 13.17 17.02 4.27
C TYR A 198 14.18 15.84 4.30
N PRO A 199 15.40 16.02 3.76
CA PRO A 199 16.38 14.95 3.74
C PRO A 199 16.82 14.54 5.15
N TYR A 200 17.15 13.26 5.31
CA TYR A 200 17.81 12.76 6.51
C TYR A 200 19.10 13.54 6.79
N PRO A 201 19.36 13.97 8.04
CA PRO A 201 20.56 14.70 8.38
C PRO A 201 21.83 13.95 7.97
N ILE A 202 22.76 14.65 7.32
CA ILE A 202 24.10 14.15 7.02
C ILE A 202 25.15 14.94 7.77
N ALA A 203 26.29 14.30 8.02
CA ALA A 203 27.47 14.97 8.54
C ALA A 203 28.34 15.48 7.38
N GLY A 204 28.82 16.73 7.51
CA GLY A 204 29.81 17.30 6.63
C GLY A 204 31.21 16.74 6.90
N ALA A 205 32.20 17.21 6.12
CA ALA A 205 33.60 16.81 6.30
C ALA A 205 34.14 17.15 7.72
N ASP A 206 33.58 18.17 8.36
CA ASP A 206 33.87 18.60 9.72
C ASP A 206 33.07 17.86 10.80
N LYS A 207 32.34 16.80 10.41
CA LYS A 207 31.43 15.99 11.24
C LYS A 207 30.24 16.76 11.83
N LYS A 208 29.97 17.99 11.37
CA LYS A 208 28.78 18.75 11.79
C LYS A 208 27.60 18.44 10.88
N ALA A 209 26.39 18.63 11.40
CA ALA A 209 25.18 18.50 10.59
C ALA A 209 25.20 19.52 9.45
N VAL A 210 24.99 19.05 8.22
CA VAL A 210 24.82 19.93 7.06
C VAL A 210 23.39 20.48 7.10
N PRO A 211 23.17 21.80 7.18
CA PRO A 211 21.84 22.36 7.11
C PRO A 211 21.28 22.23 5.70
N PHE A 212 19.96 22.02 5.60
CA PHE A 212 19.27 22.16 4.32
C PHE A 212 19.19 23.63 3.93
N ASP A 213 19.62 23.97 2.71
CA ASP A 213 19.68 25.36 2.23
C ASP A 213 18.31 25.86 1.74
N ASP A 214 17.47 26.27 2.70
CA ASP A 214 16.18 26.91 2.44
C ASP A 214 16.10 28.34 3.00
N ALA A 215 17.24 28.95 3.31
CA ALA A 215 17.31 30.26 3.95
C ALA A 215 16.62 31.36 3.13
N ALA A 216 16.79 31.35 1.81
CA ALA A 216 16.13 32.31 0.92
C ALA A 216 14.60 32.17 0.92
N ALA A 217 14.10 30.92 0.90
CA ALA A 217 12.67 30.65 0.95
C ALA A 217 12.08 31.04 2.32
N PHE A 218 12.80 30.78 3.41
CA PHE A 218 12.39 31.20 4.74
C PHE A 218 12.39 32.73 4.90
N ALA A 219 13.41 33.42 4.39
CA ALA A 219 13.47 34.88 4.39
C ALA A 219 12.30 35.50 3.61
N ALA A 220 11.94 34.94 2.46
CA ALA A 220 10.77 35.36 1.69
C ALA A 220 9.46 35.17 2.47
N TYR A 221 9.31 34.04 3.18
CA TYR A 221 8.18 33.80 4.08
C TYR A 221 8.11 34.83 5.22
N ARG A 222 9.25 35.16 5.85
CA ARG A 222 9.29 36.18 6.91
C ARG A 222 8.96 37.57 6.38
N ALA A 223 9.42 37.91 5.18
CA ALA A 223 9.16 39.21 4.54
C ALA A 223 7.68 39.45 4.24
N THR A 224 6.89 38.39 4.03
CA THR A 224 5.42 38.48 3.82
C THR A 224 4.62 38.40 5.12
N GLY A 225 5.27 38.51 6.28
CA GLY A 225 4.62 38.50 7.60
C GLY A 225 4.53 37.13 8.26
N GLY A 226 5.27 36.13 7.76
CA GLY A 226 5.35 34.80 8.36
C GLY A 226 5.83 34.84 9.81
N ALA A 227 5.05 34.24 10.72
CA ALA A 227 5.31 34.30 12.17
C ALA A 227 6.04 33.07 12.73
N LEU A 228 6.00 31.94 12.02
CA LEU A 228 6.62 30.69 12.49
C LEU A 228 8.14 30.80 12.55
N ASP A 229 8.74 30.05 13.48
CA ASP A 229 10.16 29.73 13.42
C ASP A 229 10.45 28.78 12.25
N LEU A 230 11.74 28.58 11.96
CA LEU A 230 12.18 27.76 10.84
C LEU A 230 11.62 26.32 10.91
N SER A 231 11.68 25.70 12.09
CA SER A 231 11.29 24.29 12.24
C SER A 231 9.77 24.12 12.09
N ALA A 232 8.99 24.99 12.73
CA ALA A 232 7.54 25.02 12.59
C ALA A 232 7.09 25.36 11.17
N TRP A 233 7.79 26.27 10.49
CA TRP A 233 7.53 26.59 9.08
C TRP A 233 7.81 25.39 8.16
N ARG A 234 8.93 24.69 8.35
CA ARG A 234 9.24 23.45 7.60
C ARG A 234 8.15 22.40 7.77
N ARG A 235 7.67 22.18 9.00
CA ARG A 235 6.55 21.26 9.27
C ARG A 235 5.27 21.73 8.60
N GLN A 236 4.93 23.02 8.66
CA GLN A 236 3.76 23.57 7.98
C GLN A 236 3.81 23.30 6.46
N ASN A 237 4.98 23.46 5.83
CA ASN A 237 5.15 23.18 4.41
C ASN A 237 4.85 21.71 4.06
N VAL A 238 5.30 20.76 4.88
CA VAL A 238 5.00 19.33 4.67
C VAL A 238 3.52 19.04 4.94
N ASP A 239 2.97 19.58 6.02
CA ASP A 239 1.55 19.45 6.39
C ASP A 239 0.62 19.91 5.25
N GLU A 240 0.95 21.02 4.59
CA GLU A 240 0.19 21.53 3.45
C GLU A 240 0.15 20.54 2.28
N VAL A 241 1.25 19.84 1.98
CA VAL A 241 1.28 18.83 0.92
C VAL A 241 0.44 17.62 1.31
N VAL A 242 0.57 17.13 2.54
CA VAL A 242 -0.22 15.99 3.06
C VAL A 242 -1.72 16.31 3.02
N TYR A 243 -2.11 17.45 3.59
CA TYR A 243 -3.51 17.88 3.63
C TYR A 243 -4.08 18.11 2.23
N SER A 244 -3.35 18.80 1.35
CA SER A 244 -3.80 19.12 0.00
C SER A 244 -3.93 17.86 -0.88
N THR A 245 -3.02 16.90 -0.72
CA THR A 245 -3.10 15.61 -1.41
C THR A 245 -4.34 14.85 -0.95
N HIS A 246 -4.54 14.72 0.36
CA HIS A 246 -5.73 14.08 0.93
C HIS A 246 -7.03 14.73 0.42
N ARG A 247 -7.15 16.06 0.57
CA ARG A 247 -8.34 16.82 0.11
C ARG A 247 -8.57 16.68 -1.39
N GLY A 248 -7.50 16.78 -2.19
CA GLY A 248 -7.57 16.65 -3.64
C GLY A 248 -8.07 15.27 -4.07
N LEU A 249 -7.60 14.20 -3.43
CA LEU A 249 -8.07 12.84 -3.70
C LEU A 249 -9.55 12.67 -3.41
N ARG A 250 -10.04 13.23 -2.29
CA ARG A 250 -11.48 13.21 -1.96
C ARG A 250 -12.33 13.95 -3.00
N GLY A 251 -11.80 14.97 -3.67
CA GLY A 251 -12.50 15.67 -4.75
C GLY A 251 -12.47 14.98 -6.12
N ILE A 252 -11.51 14.08 -6.35
CA ILE A 252 -11.27 13.45 -7.67
C ILE A 252 -11.80 12.01 -7.71
N LYS A 253 -11.35 11.18 -6.76
CA LYS A 253 -11.73 9.76 -6.65
C LYS A 253 -11.86 9.42 -5.16
N PRO A 254 -13.03 9.68 -4.55
CA PRO A 254 -13.23 9.61 -3.10
C PRO A 254 -12.90 8.28 -2.44
N ALA A 255 -12.87 7.17 -3.19
CA ALA A 255 -12.54 5.85 -2.64
C ALA A 255 -11.07 5.41 -2.87
N VAL A 256 -10.25 6.21 -3.55
CA VAL A 256 -8.78 5.97 -3.62
C VAL A 256 -8.15 6.31 -2.28
N LYS A 257 -7.41 5.36 -1.70
CA LYS A 257 -6.75 5.54 -0.40
C LYS A 257 -5.57 6.49 -0.52
N PHE A 258 -5.30 7.26 0.52
CA PHE A 258 -4.06 7.99 0.69
C PHE A 258 -3.34 7.44 1.91
N GLY A 259 -2.09 7.04 1.76
CA GLY A 259 -1.30 6.62 2.91
C GLY A 259 0.14 7.06 2.84
N ILE A 260 0.75 7.05 4.02
CA ILE A 260 2.11 7.55 4.22
C ILE A 260 2.86 6.52 5.06
N SER A 261 4.10 6.23 4.66
CA SER A 261 5.05 5.40 5.40
C SER A 261 6.11 6.28 6.07
N PRO A 262 5.78 6.95 7.20
CA PRO A 262 6.77 7.77 7.90
C PRO A 262 7.80 6.87 8.60
N PHE A 263 8.87 7.48 9.07
CA PHE A 263 9.79 6.80 9.98
C PHE A 263 9.05 6.21 11.20
N GLY A 264 9.56 5.09 11.74
CA GLY A 264 8.85 4.29 12.74
C GLY A 264 8.56 5.00 14.07
N LEU A 265 9.37 5.99 14.44
CA LEU A 265 9.15 6.86 15.60
C LEU A 265 8.63 8.24 15.15
N TRP A 266 7.73 8.85 15.92
CA TRP A 266 7.33 10.25 15.69
C TRP A 266 8.39 11.22 16.23
N ARG A 267 8.77 11.01 17.49
CA ARG A 267 9.85 11.72 18.20
C ARG A 267 10.53 10.79 19.19
N PRO A 268 11.80 11.02 19.57
CA PRO A 268 12.40 10.36 20.71
C PRO A 268 11.58 10.57 21.98
N ASN A 269 11.67 9.62 22.91
CA ASN A 269 10.93 9.63 24.16
C ASN A 269 9.39 9.58 24.00
N HIS A 270 8.90 9.10 22.85
CA HIS A 270 7.47 8.88 22.59
C HIS A 270 7.24 7.50 21.96
N PRO A 271 6.98 6.45 22.77
CA PRO A 271 6.71 6.48 24.23
C PRO A 271 7.93 6.77 25.11
N GLU A 272 7.71 7.14 26.38
CA GLU A 272 8.77 7.47 27.33
C GLU A 272 9.83 6.36 27.44
N GLY A 273 11.10 6.73 27.52
CA GLY A 273 12.24 5.81 27.58
C GLY A 273 12.64 5.19 26.23
N THR A 274 11.97 5.53 25.13
CA THR A 274 12.22 4.96 23.79
C THR A 274 12.83 5.96 22.81
N GLY A 275 13.20 5.48 21.62
CA GLY A 275 13.77 6.29 20.53
C GLY A 275 15.30 6.37 20.56
N GLY A 276 15.83 7.17 19.63
CA GLY A 276 17.27 7.45 19.50
C GLY A 276 17.66 7.88 18.09
N GLY A 277 18.81 8.57 17.98
CA GLY A 277 19.52 8.87 16.71
C GLY A 277 18.88 9.93 15.80
N LEU A 278 17.56 9.94 15.67
CA LEU A 278 16.80 10.81 14.76
C LEU A 278 15.53 11.31 15.46
N ASP A 279 15.17 12.58 15.26
CA ASP A 279 13.86 13.15 15.59
C ASP A 279 13.12 13.53 14.30
N PRO A 280 12.32 12.62 13.68
CA PRO A 280 11.62 12.88 12.42
C PRO A 280 10.75 14.14 12.41
N TYR A 281 10.22 14.54 13.56
CA TYR A 281 9.44 15.76 13.71
C TYR A 281 10.28 17.03 13.49
N GLU A 282 11.55 17.02 13.90
CA GLU A 282 12.48 18.14 13.73
C GLU A 282 13.33 17.98 12.46
N ASP A 283 13.91 16.81 12.26
CA ASP A 283 14.91 16.53 11.23
C ASP A 283 14.29 16.38 9.83
N LEU A 284 13.14 15.72 9.74
CA LEU A 284 12.45 15.48 8.47
C LEU A 284 11.25 16.42 8.28
N ALA A 285 10.94 17.24 9.29
CA ALA A 285 9.71 18.04 9.38
C ALA A 285 8.42 17.20 9.20
N ALA A 286 8.44 15.95 9.66
CA ALA A 286 7.36 14.99 9.49
C ALA A 286 6.49 14.88 10.75
N ASP A 287 5.43 15.67 10.85
CA ASP A 287 4.46 15.57 11.94
C ASP A 287 3.41 14.47 11.69
N SER A 288 3.91 13.23 11.59
CA SER A 288 3.09 12.05 11.28
C SER A 288 1.99 11.76 12.30
N ARG A 289 2.20 12.15 13.57
CA ARG A 289 1.15 12.09 14.61
C ARG A 289 0.00 13.03 14.28
N LYS A 290 0.27 14.27 13.85
CA LYS A 290 -0.77 15.21 13.43
C LYS A 290 -1.55 14.69 12.23
N TRP A 291 -0.88 14.16 11.20
CA TRP A 291 -1.57 13.65 10.00
C TRP A 291 -2.55 12.52 10.35
N LEU A 292 -2.15 11.61 11.24
CA LEU A 292 -2.99 10.53 11.75
C LEU A 292 -4.16 11.06 12.60
N GLN A 293 -3.89 11.95 13.57
CA GLN A 293 -4.91 12.50 14.47
C GLN A 293 -5.97 13.34 13.76
N GLN A 294 -5.57 14.04 12.70
CA GLN A 294 -6.45 14.84 11.85
C GLN A 294 -7.15 14.01 10.77
N GLY A 295 -6.78 12.73 10.60
CA GLY A 295 -7.37 11.85 9.59
C GLY A 295 -7.03 12.27 8.16
N TRP A 296 -5.87 12.91 7.96
CA TRP A 296 -5.36 13.32 6.64
C TRP A 296 -4.69 12.17 5.88
N VAL A 297 -4.82 10.95 6.39
CA VAL A 297 -4.46 9.70 5.73
C VAL A 297 -5.57 8.69 5.96
N ASP A 298 -5.69 7.73 5.07
CA ASP A 298 -6.54 6.54 5.22
C ASP A 298 -5.78 5.39 5.87
N TYR A 299 -4.46 5.35 5.66
CA TYR A 299 -3.59 4.44 6.36
C TYR A 299 -2.24 5.07 6.68
N LEU A 300 -1.69 4.71 7.83
CA LEU A 300 -0.31 5.00 8.20
C LEU A 300 0.50 3.71 8.22
N THR A 301 1.70 3.77 7.66
CA THR A 301 2.63 2.63 7.58
C THR A 301 3.94 2.98 8.28
N PRO A 302 3.94 3.18 9.60
CA PRO A 302 5.17 3.52 10.31
C PRO A 302 6.23 2.44 10.05
N GLN A 303 7.44 2.86 9.69
CA GLN A 303 8.56 1.97 9.38
C GLN A 303 9.15 1.34 10.65
N LEU A 304 8.44 0.36 11.20
CA LEU A 304 8.85 -0.39 12.38
C LEU A 304 9.90 -1.44 12.01
N TYR A 305 11.07 -0.96 11.57
CA TYR A 305 12.13 -1.77 10.99
C TYR A 305 13.03 -2.47 12.01
N TRP A 306 12.62 -2.48 13.26
CA TRP A 306 13.34 -3.11 14.36
C TRP A 306 12.73 -4.46 14.72
N THR A 307 13.51 -5.30 15.41
CA THR A 307 13.00 -6.54 15.99
C THR A 307 12.05 -6.24 17.16
N ILE A 308 11.23 -7.21 17.54
CA ILE A 308 10.27 -7.12 18.64
C ILE A 308 10.98 -6.68 19.92
N ASP A 309 12.13 -7.30 20.22
CA ASP A 309 12.86 -7.09 21.47
C ASP A 309 13.98 -6.03 21.35
N ARG A 310 14.01 -5.23 20.28
CA ARG A 310 15.06 -4.20 20.11
C ARG A 310 14.99 -3.19 21.28
N PRO A 311 16.07 -3.03 22.07
CA PRO A 311 16.06 -2.06 23.17
C PRO A 311 15.75 -0.65 22.66
N LYS A 312 14.82 0.03 23.36
CA LYS A 312 14.30 1.38 23.04
C LYS A 312 13.58 1.54 21.71
N LEU A 313 13.54 0.53 20.85
CA LEU A 313 13.00 0.59 19.49
C LEU A 313 12.12 -0.62 19.14
N GLY A 314 11.62 -1.34 20.16
CA GLY A 314 10.89 -2.60 19.98
C GLY A 314 9.64 -2.47 19.11
N PHE A 315 9.48 -3.40 18.17
CA PHE A 315 8.37 -3.39 17.21
C PHE A 315 6.99 -3.28 17.89
N ALA A 316 6.73 -4.12 18.88
CA ALA A 316 5.44 -4.16 19.58
C ALA A 316 5.15 -2.84 20.31
N THR A 317 6.16 -2.29 20.99
CA THR A 317 6.06 -1.02 21.73
C THR A 317 5.63 0.12 20.83
N PHE A 318 6.27 0.28 19.67
CA PHE A 318 5.90 1.36 18.74
C PHE A 318 4.57 1.10 18.05
N TYR A 319 4.24 -0.16 17.74
CA TYR A 319 2.92 -0.47 17.19
C TYR A 319 1.79 -0.10 18.17
N ASP A 320 1.93 -0.49 19.44
CA ASP A 320 0.94 -0.15 20.47
C ASP A 320 0.83 1.36 20.71
N TRP A 321 1.94 2.09 20.63
CA TRP A 321 1.96 3.54 20.71
C TRP A 321 1.21 4.20 19.53
N TRP A 322 1.47 3.75 18.29
CA TRP A 322 0.78 4.25 17.10
C TRP A 322 -0.72 4.00 17.15
N LEU A 323 -1.14 2.80 17.59
CA LEU A 323 -2.55 2.48 17.80
C LEU A 323 -3.22 3.46 18.80
N ALA A 324 -2.49 3.93 19.82
CA ALA A 324 -3.01 4.92 20.77
C ALA A 324 -3.09 6.35 20.20
N GLN A 325 -2.41 6.65 19.10
CA GLN A 325 -2.43 7.99 18.47
C GLN A 325 -3.54 8.17 17.44
N ASN A 326 -4.47 7.23 17.31
CA ASN A 326 -5.40 7.13 16.18
C ASN A 326 -6.87 7.33 16.56
N PRO A 327 -7.29 8.57 16.91
CA PRO A 327 -8.67 8.86 17.27
C PRO A 327 -9.64 8.69 16.09
N GLN A 328 -9.14 8.71 14.85
CA GLN A 328 -9.94 8.63 13.63
C GLN A 328 -10.18 7.19 13.14
N GLY A 329 -9.59 6.18 13.81
CA GLY A 329 -9.71 4.78 13.42
C GLY A 329 -9.16 4.49 12.01
N ARG A 330 -8.16 5.26 11.54
CA ARG A 330 -7.47 5.01 10.27
C ARG A 330 -6.66 3.73 10.34
N HIS A 331 -6.38 3.10 9.21
CA HIS A 331 -5.59 1.87 9.24
C HIS A 331 -4.16 2.16 9.72
N ILE A 332 -3.62 1.27 10.55
CA ILE A 332 -2.19 1.29 10.90
C ILE A 332 -1.60 -0.06 10.48
N TRP A 333 -0.88 -0.03 9.36
CA TRP A 333 -0.28 -1.20 8.73
C TRP A 333 1.23 -1.02 8.71
N PRO A 334 1.96 -1.42 9.77
CA PRO A 334 3.37 -1.10 9.91
C PRO A 334 4.21 -1.73 8.80
N GLY A 335 5.29 -1.02 8.45
CA GLY A 335 6.34 -1.55 7.58
C GLY A 335 7.28 -2.46 8.38
N MET A 336 7.50 -3.67 7.88
CA MET A 336 8.45 -4.65 8.45
C MET A 336 9.66 -4.77 7.53
N ASN A 337 10.87 -4.58 8.05
CA ASN A 337 12.09 -4.71 7.26
C ASN A 337 12.47 -6.18 7.03
N SER A 338 11.80 -6.81 6.08
CA SER A 338 12.01 -8.21 5.69
C SER A 338 13.31 -8.41 4.91
N SER A 339 13.86 -7.37 4.28
CA SER A 339 15.16 -7.44 3.61
C SER A 339 16.34 -7.68 4.56
N LYS A 340 16.14 -7.50 5.87
CA LYS A 340 17.12 -7.80 6.92
C LYS A 340 17.12 -9.26 7.37
N VAL A 341 16.26 -10.11 6.80
CA VAL A 341 16.35 -11.57 7.03
C VAL A 341 17.68 -12.10 6.51
N GLY A 342 18.43 -12.78 7.38
CA GLY A 342 19.80 -13.24 7.12
C GLY A 342 20.89 -12.24 7.53
N ASP A 343 20.50 -11.06 8.02
CA ASP A 343 21.38 -10.08 8.67
C ASP A 343 21.06 -10.02 10.18
N ASP A 344 20.26 -9.06 10.63
CA ASP A 344 19.96 -8.86 12.05
C ASP A 344 18.76 -9.68 12.57
N ARG A 345 18.05 -10.40 11.68
CA ARG A 345 16.87 -11.22 12.02
C ARG A 345 16.72 -12.44 11.12
N ASN A 346 15.86 -13.37 11.53
CA ASN A 346 15.48 -14.54 10.73
C ASN A 346 14.01 -14.45 10.28
N ALA A 347 13.55 -15.39 9.44
CA ALA A 347 12.16 -15.43 9.00
C ALA A 347 11.16 -15.58 10.16
N GLY A 348 11.53 -16.31 11.21
CA GLY A 348 10.71 -16.48 12.41
C GLY A 348 10.41 -15.17 13.12
N GLU A 349 11.35 -14.21 13.11
CA GLU A 349 11.12 -12.86 13.64
C GLU A 349 9.99 -12.14 12.88
N ILE A 350 10.00 -12.17 11.56
CA ILE A 350 8.94 -11.56 10.73
C ILE A 350 7.59 -12.25 10.98
N LEU A 351 7.57 -13.59 11.09
CA LEU A 351 6.34 -14.31 11.41
C LEU A 351 5.80 -13.95 12.79
N ARG A 352 6.67 -13.75 13.79
CA ARG A 352 6.27 -13.27 15.11
C ARG A 352 5.75 -11.84 15.07
N GLN A 353 6.31 -10.97 14.24
CA GLN A 353 5.76 -9.62 14.04
C GLN A 353 4.34 -9.68 13.48
N ILE A 354 4.07 -10.57 12.51
CA ILE A 354 2.71 -10.81 12.01
C ILE A 354 1.78 -11.31 13.14
N SER A 355 2.24 -12.24 13.98
CA SER A 355 1.47 -12.69 15.16
C SER A 355 1.16 -11.54 16.12
N VAL A 356 2.13 -10.67 16.41
CA VAL A 356 1.94 -9.48 17.24
C VAL A 356 0.79 -8.64 16.70
N LEU A 357 0.74 -8.36 15.40
CA LEU A 357 -0.35 -7.57 14.79
C LEU A 357 -1.70 -8.26 14.95
N ARG A 358 -1.78 -9.58 14.74
CA ARG A 358 -3.02 -10.37 14.86
C ARG A 358 -3.53 -10.44 16.29
N GLU A 359 -2.64 -10.54 17.28
CA GLU A 359 -2.97 -10.51 18.70
C GLU A 359 -3.63 -9.17 19.12
N ARG A 360 -3.32 -8.07 18.41
CA ARG A 360 -3.98 -6.76 18.61
C ARG A 360 -5.22 -6.58 17.72
N GLY A 361 -5.73 -7.67 17.13
CA GLY A 361 -6.88 -7.67 16.22
C GLY A 361 -8.15 -7.05 16.80
N ALA A 362 -8.32 -7.08 18.13
CA ALA A 362 -9.44 -6.43 18.81
C ALA A 362 -9.37 -4.89 18.79
N ARG A 363 -8.17 -4.31 18.62
CA ARG A 363 -7.95 -2.85 18.51
C ARG A 363 -7.95 -2.38 17.06
N MET A 364 -7.44 -3.19 16.15
CA MET A 364 -7.30 -2.85 14.73
C MET A 364 -7.28 -4.13 13.90
N THR A 365 -8.01 -4.16 12.78
CA THR A 365 -7.91 -5.29 11.85
C THR A 365 -6.47 -5.38 11.33
N PRO A 366 -5.82 -6.56 11.41
CA PRO A 366 -4.40 -6.66 11.18
C PRO A 366 -4.00 -6.33 9.73
N GLY A 367 -2.77 -5.87 9.57
CA GLY A 367 -2.16 -5.71 8.26
C GLY A 367 -0.77 -5.11 8.32
N HIS A 368 0.02 -5.29 7.27
CA HIS A 368 1.42 -4.87 7.23
C HIS A 368 1.94 -4.76 5.79
N PHE A 369 3.12 -4.15 5.67
CA PHE A 369 3.90 -4.14 4.43
C PHE A 369 5.31 -4.68 4.64
N HIS A 370 5.80 -5.48 3.70
CA HIS A 370 7.20 -5.94 3.69
C HIS A 370 8.09 -4.95 2.96
N TRP A 371 9.10 -4.39 3.65
CA TRP A 371 10.23 -3.71 3.03
C TRP A 371 11.39 -4.71 2.82
N ASN A 372 11.70 -5.12 1.59
CA ASN A 372 10.92 -4.96 0.36
C ASN A 372 10.60 -6.33 -0.26
N PHE A 373 9.94 -6.33 -1.42
CA PHE A 373 9.38 -7.56 -2.01
C PHE A 373 10.43 -8.65 -2.29
N ASN A 374 11.69 -8.28 -2.54
CA ASN A 374 12.77 -9.24 -2.78
C ASN A 374 12.89 -10.29 -1.65
N ALA A 375 12.58 -9.93 -0.40
CA ALA A 375 12.68 -10.86 0.72
C ALA A 375 11.74 -12.07 0.58
N LEU A 376 10.52 -11.84 0.08
CA LEU A 376 9.54 -12.89 -0.20
C LEU A 376 9.80 -13.55 -1.55
N ASP A 377 10.07 -12.75 -2.58
CA ASP A 377 10.25 -13.20 -3.96
C ASP A 377 11.44 -14.16 -4.09
N LYS A 378 12.58 -13.79 -3.50
CA LYS A 378 13.83 -14.58 -3.49
C LYS A 378 13.88 -15.60 -2.35
N ASP A 379 12.81 -15.71 -1.56
CA ASP A 379 12.69 -16.62 -0.42
C ASP A 379 13.86 -16.50 0.59
N LEU A 380 14.26 -15.26 0.91
CA LEU A 380 15.40 -15.01 1.81
C LEU A 380 15.18 -15.68 3.16
N GLY A 381 16.10 -16.54 3.58
CA GLY A 381 15.98 -17.30 4.83
C GLY A 381 14.70 -18.15 4.92
N LYS A 382 14.15 -18.60 3.78
CA LYS A 382 12.85 -19.30 3.65
C LYS A 382 11.62 -18.46 4.01
N LEU A 383 11.74 -17.13 4.05
CA LEU A 383 10.65 -16.25 4.48
C LEU A 383 9.39 -16.40 3.61
N GLY A 384 9.53 -16.43 2.28
CA GLY A 384 8.40 -16.53 1.35
C GLY A 384 7.67 -17.87 1.48
N SER A 385 8.41 -18.96 1.68
CA SER A 385 7.85 -20.31 1.86
C SER A 385 7.17 -20.43 3.23
N LEU A 386 7.85 -20.03 4.32
CA LEU A 386 7.30 -20.10 5.67
C LEU A 386 6.11 -19.15 5.86
N ALA A 387 6.12 -17.96 5.24
CA ALA A 387 4.98 -17.07 5.27
C ALA A 387 3.76 -17.73 4.62
N LYS A 388 3.92 -18.35 3.45
CA LYS A 388 2.83 -19.07 2.77
C LYS A 388 2.29 -20.24 3.61
N GLU A 389 3.17 -21.04 4.19
CA GLU A 389 2.80 -22.23 4.98
C GLU A 389 2.13 -21.88 6.32
N ARG A 390 2.59 -20.82 6.98
CA ARG A 390 2.26 -20.57 8.40
C ARG A 390 1.46 -19.30 8.64
N ALA A 391 1.69 -18.24 7.87
CA ALA A 391 1.02 -16.96 8.07
C ALA A 391 -0.10 -16.72 7.05
N TYR A 392 0.10 -17.06 5.78
CA TYR A 392 -0.78 -16.73 4.66
C TYR A 392 -1.54 -17.95 4.11
N ASN A 393 -1.67 -18.99 4.92
CA ASN A 393 -2.37 -20.24 4.59
C ASN A 393 -3.90 -20.11 4.50
N VAL A 394 -4.44 -18.93 4.83
CA VAL A 394 -5.83 -18.54 4.59
C VAL A 394 -5.83 -17.32 3.69
N HIS A 395 -6.56 -17.37 2.59
CA HIS A 395 -6.76 -16.22 1.70
C HIS A 395 -7.56 -15.13 2.44
N ALA A 396 -7.03 -13.92 2.48
CA ALA A 396 -7.62 -12.79 3.20
C ALA A 396 -7.78 -11.60 2.25
N ILE A 397 -8.89 -10.88 2.40
CA ILE A 397 -9.10 -9.61 1.71
C ILE A 397 -8.56 -8.45 2.55
N PRO A 398 -8.22 -7.30 1.95
CA PRO A 398 -7.90 -6.10 2.72
C PRO A 398 -9.02 -5.68 3.69
N PRO A 399 -8.68 -5.04 4.81
CA PRO A 399 -9.65 -4.44 5.72
C PRO A 399 -10.51 -3.37 5.03
N ALA A 400 -11.78 -3.28 5.42
CA ALA A 400 -12.68 -2.26 4.91
C ALA A 400 -12.26 -0.85 5.38
N SER A 401 -12.47 0.16 4.55
CA SER A 401 -12.23 1.57 4.86
C SER A 401 -13.57 2.33 4.87
N PRO A 402 -14.43 2.11 5.89
CA PRO A 402 -15.83 2.57 5.88
C PRO A 402 -16.00 4.09 5.81
N TRP A 403 -14.95 4.85 6.15
CA TRP A 403 -14.93 6.31 6.02
C TRP A 403 -14.73 6.79 4.57
N LEU A 404 -14.35 5.91 3.65
CA LEU A 404 -14.23 6.21 2.22
C LEU A 404 -15.49 5.82 1.45
N SER A 405 -16.07 4.66 1.77
CA SER A 405 -17.32 4.16 1.21
C SER A 405 -17.91 3.09 2.13
N ASN A 406 -19.23 3.05 2.22
CA ASN A 406 -19.98 2.04 2.97
C ASN A 406 -21.27 1.66 2.22
N VAL A 407 -21.17 1.44 0.91
CA VAL A 407 -22.32 1.09 0.07
C VAL A 407 -22.65 -0.38 0.19
N GLY A 408 -23.88 -0.69 0.59
CA GLY A 408 -24.39 -2.07 0.65
C GLY A 408 -24.65 -2.63 -0.75
N LEU A 409 -23.65 -3.27 -1.35
CA LEU A 409 -23.77 -3.90 -2.67
C LEU A 409 -24.73 -5.12 -2.61
N PRO A 410 -25.70 -5.24 -3.54
CA PRO A 410 -26.64 -6.35 -3.54
C PRO A 410 -25.97 -7.66 -3.97
N ALA A 411 -26.61 -8.78 -3.65
CA ALA A 411 -26.15 -10.09 -4.08
C ALA A 411 -26.17 -10.18 -5.61
N PRO A 412 -25.14 -10.76 -6.25
CA PRO A 412 -25.18 -11.00 -7.68
C PRO A 412 -26.22 -12.06 -8.05
N LEU A 413 -26.66 -12.05 -9.30
CA LEU A 413 -27.39 -13.16 -9.90
C LEU A 413 -26.36 -14.23 -10.26
N VAL A 414 -26.56 -15.46 -9.80
CA VAL A 414 -25.62 -16.56 -9.98
C VAL A 414 -26.32 -17.75 -10.64
N GLU A 415 -25.64 -18.42 -11.56
CA GLU A 415 -26.19 -19.62 -12.21
C GLU A 415 -25.10 -20.66 -12.49
N LYS A 416 -25.50 -21.93 -12.40
CA LYS A 416 -24.70 -23.08 -12.84
C LYS A 416 -24.97 -23.34 -14.32
N TYR A 417 -23.92 -23.61 -15.10
CA TYR A 417 -24.04 -23.99 -16.52
C TYR A 417 -23.08 -25.15 -16.86
N GLU A 418 -23.09 -25.61 -18.12
CA GLU A 418 -22.33 -26.80 -18.56
C GLU A 418 -22.55 -28.03 -17.65
N GLY A 419 -23.82 -28.34 -17.36
CA GLY A 419 -24.19 -29.47 -16.51
C GLY A 419 -23.74 -29.32 -15.04
N GLY A 420 -23.53 -28.09 -14.58
CA GLY A 420 -23.11 -27.79 -13.21
C GLY A 420 -21.60 -27.77 -12.99
N LYS A 421 -20.80 -27.93 -14.06
CA LYS A 421 -19.33 -27.87 -13.99
C LYS A 421 -18.79 -26.46 -13.90
N LYS A 422 -19.59 -25.45 -14.25
CA LYS A 422 -19.19 -24.05 -14.21
C LYS A 422 -20.24 -23.19 -13.55
N VAL A 423 -19.81 -22.07 -12.98
CA VAL A 423 -20.68 -21.03 -12.43
C VAL A 423 -20.34 -19.70 -13.10
N ARG A 424 -21.38 -18.93 -13.39
CA ARG A 424 -21.25 -17.54 -13.83
C ARG A 424 -22.16 -16.63 -13.03
N TRP A 425 -21.84 -15.34 -13.03
CA TRP A 425 -22.62 -14.35 -12.30
C TRP A 425 -22.79 -13.04 -13.06
N ALA A 426 -23.90 -12.37 -12.76
CA ALA A 426 -24.31 -11.12 -13.36
C ALA A 426 -24.89 -10.18 -12.30
N PHE A 427 -25.13 -8.93 -12.69
CA PHE A 427 -25.78 -7.93 -11.85
C PHE A 427 -26.69 -7.05 -12.70
N ARG A 428 -27.68 -6.42 -12.05
CA ARG A 428 -28.61 -5.47 -12.68
C ARG A 428 -28.73 -4.14 -11.94
N ASP A 429 -28.10 -4.03 -10.77
CA ASP A 429 -28.21 -2.86 -9.92
C ASP A 429 -27.14 -1.81 -10.30
N PRO A 430 -27.52 -0.55 -10.59
CA PRO A 430 -26.58 0.51 -11.01
C PRO A 430 -25.45 0.81 -10.02
N ARG A 431 -25.60 0.45 -8.74
CA ARG A 431 -24.51 0.58 -7.75
C ARG A 431 -23.29 -0.25 -8.12
N TRP A 432 -23.44 -1.27 -8.95
CA TRP A 432 -22.31 -2.05 -9.46
C TRP A 432 -21.41 -1.27 -10.40
N ASP A 433 -22.00 -0.50 -11.32
CA ASP A 433 -21.23 0.26 -12.31
C ASP A 433 -20.35 1.34 -11.65
N THR A 434 -20.78 1.80 -10.47
CA THR A 434 -20.18 2.92 -9.75
C THR A 434 -19.30 2.48 -8.57
N HIS A 435 -19.69 1.44 -7.83
CA HIS A 435 -19.01 1.01 -6.60
C HIS A 435 -18.38 -0.38 -6.70
N GLY A 436 -18.89 -1.28 -7.55
CA GLY A 436 -18.40 -2.65 -7.67
C GLY A 436 -16.98 -2.72 -8.22
N ARG A 437 -16.08 -3.41 -7.49
CA ARG A 437 -14.67 -3.53 -7.89
C ARG A 437 -14.14 -4.96 -7.87
N TRP A 438 -14.53 -5.73 -6.86
CA TRP A 438 -14.02 -7.07 -6.64
C TRP A 438 -15.16 -8.09 -6.54
N TRP A 439 -14.86 -9.31 -6.96
CA TRP A 439 -15.64 -10.50 -6.65
C TRP A 439 -14.90 -11.32 -5.63
N ILE A 440 -15.60 -11.74 -4.59
CA ILE A 440 -15.09 -12.62 -3.55
C ILE A 440 -15.85 -13.93 -3.65
N VAL A 441 -15.12 -15.02 -3.85
CA VAL A 441 -15.67 -16.37 -4.00
C VAL A 441 -15.24 -17.20 -2.81
N GLN A 442 -16.23 -17.70 -2.07
CA GLN A 442 -16.02 -18.67 -1.02
C GLN A 442 -16.62 -20.02 -1.42
N ALA A 443 -15.95 -21.11 -1.07
CA ALA A 443 -16.42 -22.47 -1.32
C ALA A 443 -16.55 -23.24 0.00
N LEU A 444 -17.62 -24.04 0.11
CA LEU A 444 -17.83 -24.97 1.21
C LEU A 444 -17.20 -26.32 0.84
N ILE A 445 -16.00 -26.58 1.36
CA ILE A 445 -15.21 -27.78 1.10
C ILE A 445 -15.01 -28.50 2.44
N GLU A 446 -15.36 -29.79 2.51
CA GLU A 446 -15.16 -30.62 3.71
C GLU A 446 -15.75 -29.97 4.99
N GLY A 447 -16.92 -29.34 4.85
CA GLY A 447 -17.63 -28.67 5.95
C GLY A 447 -17.07 -27.30 6.37
N ARG A 448 -16.10 -26.75 5.63
CA ARG A 448 -15.48 -25.45 5.93
C ARG A 448 -15.62 -24.48 4.77
N TRP A 449 -16.02 -23.24 5.08
CA TRP A 449 -16.00 -22.14 4.12
C TRP A 449 -14.58 -21.60 3.96
N LEU A 450 -14.07 -21.60 2.72
CA LEU A 450 -12.77 -21.07 2.36
C LEU A 450 -12.95 -19.98 1.32
N THR A 451 -12.29 -18.83 1.49
CA THR A 451 -12.12 -17.89 0.38
C THR A 451 -11.14 -18.52 -0.60
N ILE A 452 -11.62 -18.87 -1.79
CA ILE A 452 -10.81 -19.56 -2.81
C ILE A 452 -10.30 -18.61 -3.88
N GLU A 453 -10.99 -17.49 -4.09
CA GLU A 453 -10.64 -16.55 -5.14
C GLU A 453 -11.14 -15.14 -4.83
N VAL A 454 -10.32 -14.16 -5.17
CA VAL A 454 -10.68 -12.76 -5.26
C VAL A 454 -10.26 -12.28 -6.64
N THR A 455 -11.19 -11.71 -7.39
CA THR A 455 -10.90 -11.31 -8.77
C THR A 455 -11.48 -9.94 -9.08
N PHE A 456 -10.96 -9.31 -10.12
CA PHE A 456 -11.46 -8.03 -10.58
C PHE A 456 -12.86 -8.16 -11.17
N ARG A 457 -13.61 -7.07 -11.16
CA ARG A 457 -15.02 -6.98 -11.61
C ARG A 457 -15.31 -7.56 -13.00
N ASP A 458 -14.30 -7.63 -13.86
CA ASP A 458 -14.44 -8.10 -15.24
C ASP A 458 -14.50 -9.62 -15.36
N ARG A 459 -13.94 -10.36 -14.38
CA ARG A 459 -14.07 -11.82 -14.35
C ARG A 459 -15.39 -12.20 -13.69
N ARG A 460 -16.22 -12.95 -14.41
CA ARG A 460 -17.61 -13.26 -14.03
C ARG A 460 -17.97 -14.74 -14.07
N GLU A 461 -16.98 -15.60 -14.20
CA GLU A 461 -17.15 -17.05 -14.22
C GLU A 461 -15.94 -17.77 -13.64
N LEU A 462 -16.17 -18.99 -13.19
CA LEU A 462 -15.17 -19.95 -12.75
C LEU A 462 -15.69 -21.38 -12.87
N ASP A 463 -14.75 -22.33 -12.96
CA ASP A 463 -15.08 -23.75 -12.87
C ASP A 463 -15.51 -24.11 -11.45
N TRP A 464 -16.57 -24.92 -11.31
CA TRP A 464 -17.04 -25.38 -10.01
C TRP A 464 -15.89 -26.09 -9.28
N PRO A 465 -15.44 -25.58 -8.11
CA PRO A 465 -14.27 -26.11 -7.44
C PRO A 465 -14.47 -27.56 -7.05
N GLU A 466 -13.42 -28.35 -7.21
CA GLU A 466 -13.44 -29.75 -6.82
C GLU A 466 -13.81 -29.89 -5.34
N LYS A 467 -14.62 -30.90 -4.99
CA LYS A 467 -15.13 -31.17 -3.63
C LYS A 467 -16.00 -30.07 -3.01
N ALA A 468 -16.23 -28.94 -3.68
CA ALA A 468 -17.15 -27.91 -3.18
C ALA A 468 -18.58 -28.44 -3.21
N THR A 469 -19.27 -28.32 -2.07
CA THR A 469 -20.69 -28.64 -1.90
C THR A 469 -21.58 -27.42 -2.05
N ALA A 470 -21.02 -26.23 -1.85
CA ALA A 470 -21.66 -24.96 -2.10
C ALA A 470 -20.65 -23.87 -2.47
N LEU A 471 -21.11 -22.84 -3.17
CA LEU A 471 -20.38 -21.62 -3.51
C LEU A 471 -21.14 -20.39 -3.05
N ALA A 472 -20.41 -19.45 -2.49
CA ALA A 472 -20.90 -18.15 -2.09
C ALA A 472 -20.13 -17.08 -2.86
N ILE A 473 -20.86 -16.22 -3.56
CA ILE A 473 -20.28 -15.13 -4.35
C ILE A 473 -20.76 -13.81 -3.77
N ARG A 474 -19.80 -12.91 -3.52
CA ARG A 474 -20.04 -11.57 -2.97
C ARG A 474 -19.36 -10.51 -3.83
N ALA A 475 -19.99 -9.35 -3.83
CA ALA A 475 -19.37 -8.10 -4.24
C ALA A 475 -18.40 -7.57 -3.19
N ALA A 476 -17.38 -6.84 -3.63
CA ALA A 476 -16.75 -5.83 -2.80
C ALA A 476 -16.50 -4.53 -3.57
N GLY A 477 -16.65 -3.41 -2.86
CA GLY A 477 -16.36 -2.08 -3.39
C GLY A 477 -14.89 -1.71 -3.30
N ARG A 478 -14.55 -0.50 -3.78
CA ARG A 478 -13.16 0.01 -3.72
C ARG A 478 -12.64 0.19 -2.29
N ALA A 479 -13.54 0.44 -1.33
CA ALA A 479 -13.17 0.54 0.08
C ALA A 479 -13.30 -0.80 0.82
N TRP A 480 -13.44 -1.93 0.11
CA TRP A 480 -13.62 -3.28 0.66
C TRP A 480 -14.84 -3.48 1.58
N GLU A 481 -15.85 -2.62 1.43
CA GLU A 481 -17.21 -2.93 1.85
C GLU A 481 -17.70 -4.17 1.09
N VAL A 482 -18.13 -5.20 1.82
CA VAL A 482 -18.54 -6.49 1.24
C VAL A 482 -20.06 -6.55 1.17
N GLY A 483 -20.57 -6.90 -0.02
CA GLY A 483 -22.00 -6.95 -0.30
C GLY A 483 -22.72 -8.19 0.23
N ALA A 484 -24.01 -8.25 -0.08
CA ALA A 484 -24.84 -9.42 0.17
C ALA A 484 -24.34 -10.64 -0.64
N VAL A 485 -24.66 -11.83 -0.13
CA VAL A 485 -24.18 -13.10 -0.69
C VAL A 485 -25.20 -13.71 -1.62
N ALA A 486 -24.72 -14.25 -2.73
CA ALA A 486 -25.45 -15.21 -3.55
C ALA A 486 -24.88 -16.61 -3.28
N LEU A 487 -25.77 -17.56 -2.97
CA LEU A 487 -25.40 -18.94 -2.60
C LEU A 487 -25.89 -19.92 -3.68
N LEU A 488 -25.01 -20.82 -4.08
CA LEU A 488 -25.31 -21.98 -4.93
C LEU A 488 -24.91 -23.25 -4.19
N THR A 489 -25.77 -24.26 -4.19
CA THR A 489 -25.44 -25.61 -3.71
C THR A 489 -25.25 -26.54 -4.90
N LYS A 490 -24.42 -27.58 -4.72
CA LYS A 490 -24.12 -28.54 -5.78
C LYS A 490 -25.37 -29.26 -6.26
#